data_AF-A0A8S1XSK2-F1
#
_entry.id   AF-A0A8S1XSK2-F1
#
_cell.length_a   1.000
_cell.length_b   1.000
_cell.length_c   1.000
_cell.angle_alpha   90.00
_cell.angle_beta   90.00
_cell.angle_gamma   90.00
#
_symmetry.space_group_name_H-M   'P 1'
#
loop_
_entity.id
_entity.type
_entity.pdbx_description
1 polymer ?
#
loop_
_entity_poly.entity_id
_entity_poly.type
_entity_poly.pdbx_seq_one_letter_code
_entity_poly.pdbx_strand_id
1 'polypeptide(L)' 'MVYSPYQPLIDPKHYSNLSIVLTFIGFCFLSDFVIYQFTKQKEQRALTKELAIGFFTALFLSSGTVFTFLALGLYF' A
#
# COMPACT_ATOMS: atom_id res chain seq x y z
N MET A 1 -14.20 10.04 -38.61
CA MET A 1 -13.72 9.24 -37.46
C MET A 1 -14.09 10.01 -36.20
N VAL A 2 -15.01 9.49 -35.38
CA VAL A 2 -15.45 10.14 -34.14
C VAL A 2 -14.41 9.80 -33.06
N TYR A 3 -13.73 10.80 -32.52
CA TYR A 3 -12.76 10.61 -31.44
C TYR A 3 -13.51 10.59 -30.11
N SER A 4 -13.44 9.47 -29.38
CA SER A 4 -13.88 9.43 -27.99
C SER A 4 -12.74 9.98 -27.11
N PRO A 5 -12.96 11.04 -26.32
CA PRO A 5 -11.95 11.50 -25.38
C PRO A 5 -11.66 10.40 -24.35
N TYR A 6 -10.39 10.20 -24.02
CA TYR A 6 -9.98 9.28 -22.96
C TYR A 6 -10.47 9.81 -21.61
N GLN A 7 -11.37 9.08 -20.96
CA GLN A 7 -11.78 9.37 -19.61
C GLN A 7 -10.89 8.55 -18.66
N PRO A 8 -10.12 9.21 -17.77
CA PRO A 8 -9.36 8.48 -16.76
C PRO A 8 -10.31 7.72 -15.84
N LEU A 9 -9.97 6.48 -15.49
CA LEU A 9 -10.80 5.64 -14.60
C LEU A 9 -10.97 6.22 -13.20
N ILE A 10 -10.07 7.12 -12.79
CA ILE A 10 -10.05 7.73 -11.46
C ILE A 10 -9.94 9.24 -11.62
N ASP A 11 -10.89 9.93 -11.01
CA ASP A 11 -10.90 11.39 -10.94
C ASP A 11 -9.73 11.88 -10.07
N PRO A 12 -8.98 12.92 -10.51
CA PRO A 12 -7.83 13.46 -9.78
C PRO A 12 -8.12 13.86 -8.33
N LYS A 13 -9.39 14.21 -8.05
CA LYS A 13 -9.87 14.60 -6.72
C LYS A 13 -9.80 13.44 -5.70
N HIS A 14 -9.85 12.19 -6.16
CA HIS A 14 -9.88 11.02 -5.29
C HIS A 14 -8.50 10.43 -5.00
N TYR A 15 -7.45 10.82 -5.75
CA TYR A 15 -6.10 10.29 -5.54
C TYR A 15 -5.57 10.56 -4.13
N SER A 16 -5.79 11.76 -3.60
CA SER A 16 -5.32 12.13 -2.26
C SER A 16 -5.99 11.29 -1.16
N ASN A 17 -7.32 11.14 -1.21
CA ASN A 17 -8.06 10.33 -0.24
C ASN A 17 -7.66 8.85 -0.29
N LEU A 18 -7.52 8.27 -1.49
CA LEU A 18 -7.08 6.89 -1.67
C LEU A 18 -5.65 6.70 -1.16
N SER A 19 -4.75 7.63 -1.46
CA SER A 19 -3.37 7.60 -1.00
C SER A 19 -3.27 7.54 0.53
N ILE A 20 -4.01 8.41 1.23
CA ILE A 20 -3.99 8.48 2.68
C ILE A 20 -4.51 7.17 3.28
N VAL A 21 -5.63 6.65 2.78
CA VAL A 21 -6.23 5.41 3.29
C VAL A 21 -5.33 4.21 3.06
N LEU A 22 -4.78 4.02 1.86
CA LEU A 22 -3.89 2.90 1.55
C LEU A 22 -2.60 2.96 2.36
N THR A 23 -2.01 4.15 2.50
CA THR A 23 -0.76 4.34 3.26
C THR A 23 -0.98 4.12 4.75
N PHE A 24 -2.09 4.62 5.30
CA PHE A 24 -2.44 4.42 6.72
C PHE A 24 -2.63 2.94 7.04
N ILE A 25 -3.39 2.21 6.21
CA ILE A 25 -3.59 0.76 6.36
C ILE A 25 -2.25 0.01 6.22
N GLY A 26 -1.42 0.39 5.25
CA GLY A 26 -0.07 -0.19 5.07
C GLY A 26 0.81 -0.01 6.30
N PHE A 27 0.75 1.16 6.95
CA PHE A 27 1.47 1.41 8.21
C PHE A 27 0.96 0.57 9.38
N CYS A 28 -0.36 0.35 9.49
CA CYS A 28 -0.92 -0.53 10.50
C CYS A 28 -0.39 -1.96 10.36
N PHE A 29 -0.36 -2.51 9.13
CA PHE A 29 0.20 -3.83 8.87
C PHE A 29 1.72 -3.90 9.09
N LEU A 30 2.44 -2.83 8.75
CA LEU A 30 3.88 -2.73 9.04
C LEU A 30 4.15 -2.78 10.54
N SER A 31 3.36 -2.06 11.34
CA SER A 31 3.48 -2.06 12.80
C SER A 31 3.25 -3.46 13.38
N ASP A 32 2.20 -4.17 12.94
CA ASP A 32 1.93 -5.54 13.37
C ASP A 32 3.07 -6.50 13.02
N PHE A 33 3.61 -6.40 11.80
CA PHE A 33 4.77 -7.18 11.37
C PHE A 33 5.99 -6.94 12.25
N VAL A 34 6.29 -5.68 12.56
CA VAL A 34 7.42 -5.28 13.39
C VAL A 34 7.25 -5.80 14.82
N ILE A 35 6.07 -5.64 15.42
CA ILE A 35 5.77 -6.14 16.77
C ILE A 35 5.88 -7.67 16.81
N TYR A 36 5.36 -8.35 15.79
CA TYR A 36 5.48 -9.81 15.67
C TYR A 36 6.94 -10.24 15.61
N GLN A 37 7.77 -9.50 14.86
CA GLN A 37 9.20 -9.77 14.71
C GLN A 37 9.98 -9.64 16.03
N PHE A 38 9.65 -8.62 16.85
CA PHE A 38 10.33 -8.37 18.13
C PHE A 38 9.80 -9.22 19.29
N THR A 39 8.54 -9.65 19.24
CA THR A 39 7.88 -10.37 20.34
C THR A 39 8.05 -11.89 20.24
N LYS A 40 8.18 -12.44 19.03
CA LYS A 40 8.26 -13.90 18.85
C LYS A 40 9.70 -14.42 18.92
N GLN A 41 9.94 -15.28 19.92
CA GLN A 41 11.19 -15.99 20.14
C GLN A 41 11.45 -17.02 19.02
N LYS A 42 12.73 -17.28 18.71
CA LYS A 42 13.20 -18.07 17.53
C LYS A 42 12.55 -19.44 17.35
N GLU A 43 12.03 -20.08 18.42
CA GLU A 43 11.45 -21.42 18.37
C GLU A 43 9.99 -21.50 17.87
N GLN A 44 9.23 -20.40 17.83
CA GLN A 44 7.83 -20.40 17.36
C GLN A 44 7.62 -19.64 16.05
N ARG A 45 8.70 -19.41 15.28
CA ARG A 45 8.62 -18.70 14.00
C ARG A 45 8.06 -19.58 12.89
N ALA A 46 6.80 -19.35 12.54
CA ALA A 46 6.27 -19.79 11.27
C ALA A 46 6.69 -18.80 10.17
N LEU A 47 7.81 -19.07 9.50
CA LEU A 47 8.31 -18.24 8.38
C LEU A 47 7.24 -18.00 7.31
N THR A 48 6.36 -18.98 7.08
CA THR A 48 5.25 -18.88 6.13
C THR A 48 4.26 -17.77 6.51
N LYS A 49 3.98 -17.60 7.81
CA LYS A 49 3.07 -16.57 8.30
C LYS A 49 3.71 -15.18 8.22
N GLU A 50 5.02 -15.10 8.51
CA GLU A 50 5.80 -13.87 8.37
C GLU A 50 5.87 -13.40 6.92
N LEU A 51 6.11 -14.33 5.98
CA LEU A 51 6.18 -14.01 4.56
C LEU A 51 4.82 -13.52 4.03
N ALA A 52 3.72 -14.15 4.45
CA ALA A 52 2.38 -13.73 4.06
C ALA A 52 2.08 -12.30 4.55
N ILE A 53 2.30 -12.01 5.84
CA ILE A 53 2.05 -10.68 6.41
C ILE A 53 2.97 -9.63 5.75
N GLY A 54 4.27 -9.93 5.61
CA GLY A 54 5.22 -9.04 4.95
C GLY A 54 4.87 -8.77 3.49
N PHE A 55 4.38 -9.77 2.76
CA PHE A 55 3.92 -9.62 1.38
C PHE A 55 2.69 -8.71 1.28
N PHE A 56 1.69 -8.91 2.15
CA PHE A 56 0.52 -8.02 2.21
C PHE A 56 0.94 -6.59 2.57
N THR A 57 1.80 -6.41 3.58
CA THR A 57 2.33 -5.10 3.96
C THR A 57 3.02 -4.42 2.77
N ALA A 58 3.89 -5.13 2.06
CA ALA A 58 4.62 -4.57 0.91
C ALA A 58 3.69 -4.17 -0.23
N LEU A 59 2.67 -4.98 -0.54
CA LEU A 59 1.67 -4.66 -1.58
C LEU A 59 0.87 -3.40 -1.24
N PHE A 60 0.34 -3.31 -0.01
CA PHE A 60 -0.45 -2.15 0.41
C PHE A 60 0.40 -0.88 0.50
N LEU A 61 1.61 -0.99 1.05
CA LEU A 61 2.51 0.15 1.20
C LEU A 61 3.04 0.65 -0.17
N SER A 62 3.38 -0.28 -1.07
CA SER A 62 3.80 0.07 -2.45
C SER A 62 2.68 0.76 -3.21
N SER A 63 1.46 0.21 -3.16
CA SER A 63 0.31 0.84 -3.81
C SER A 63 0.01 2.22 -3.22
N GLY A 64 0.06 2.39 -1.90
CA GLY A 64 -0.13 3.70 -1.25
C GLY A 64 0.94 4.73 -1.65
N THR A 65 2.18 4.30 -1.80
CA THR A 65 3.30 5.16 -2.22
C THR A 65 3.10 5.69 -3.65
N VAL A 66 2.62 4.85 -4.58
CA VAL A 66 2.30 5.28 -5.95
C VAL A 66 1.20 6.34 -5.96
N PHE A 67 0.12 6.13 -5.21
CA PHE A 67 -0.94 7.13 -5.08
C PHE A 67 -0.47 8.42 -4.39
N THR A 68 0.50 8.33 -3.48
CA THR A 68 1.10 9.52 -2.83
C THR A 68 1.86 10.35 -3.86
N PHE A 69 2.66 9.70 -4.70
CA PHE A 69 3.37 10.37 -5.78
C PHE A 69 2.40 11.06 -6.76
N LEU A 70 1.32 10.37 -7.11
CA LEU A 70 0.27 10.91 -7.97
C LEU A 70 -0.46 12.10 -7.32
N ALA A 71 -0.70 12.04 -6.00
CA ALA A 71 -1.29 13.14 -5.23
C ALA A 71 -0.38 14.37 -5.13
N LEU A 72 0.95 14.19 -5.14
CA LEU A 72 1.93 15.28 -5.22
C LEU A 72 2.03 15.91 -6.62
N GLY A 73 1.30 15.38 -7.61
CA GLY A 73 1.35 15.84 -8.99
C GLY A 73 2.55 15.31 -9.77
N LEU A 74 3.27 14.32 -9.23
CA LEU A 74 4.35 13.62 -9.92
C LEU A 74 3.73 12.52 -10.79
N TYR A 75 3.33 12.92 -11.99
CA TYR A 75 2.90 12.00 -13.05
C TYR A 75 4.15 11.44 -13.75
N PHE A 76 4.36 10.13 -13.62
CA PHE A 76 5.40 9.38 -14.32
C PHE A 76 4.86 8.81 -15.63
#